data_AF-A0A2N3VGC0-F1
#
_entry.id   AF-A0A2N3VGC0-F1
#
_cell.length_a   1.000
_cell.length_b   1.000
_cell.length_c   1.000
_cell.angle_alpha   90.00
_cell.angle_beta   90.00
_cell.angle_gamma   90.00
#
_symmetry.space_group_name_H-M   'P 1'
#
loop_
_entity.id
_entity.type
_entity.pdbx_description
1 polymer ?
#
loop_
_entity_poly.entity_id
_entity_poly.type
_entity_poly.pdbx_seq_one_letter_code
_entity_poly.pdbx_strand_id
1 'polypeptide(L)'
;MTDIFTALADSTRRALLDELADRDGQTLFELCARLVSKHDISSSRQAITQHLGVLEEAGLVHTRRQGRYKFHHADFTPLRAVSVRWPIPQEDT
;
A
#
# COMPACT_ATOMS: atom_id res chain seq x y z
N MET A 1 15.78 -4.63 -5.18
CA MET A 1 14.90 -3.59 -5.77
C MET A 1 13.65 -4.31 -6.22
N THR A 2 12.56 -4.17 -5.48
CA THR A 2 11.31 -4.85 -5.83
C THR A 2 10.60 -4.07 -6.92
N ASP A 3 10.27 -4.75 -8.03
CA ASP A 3 9.53 -4.16 -9.14
C ASP A 3 8.05 -3.92 -8.76
N ILE A 4 7.46 -2.86 -9.32
CA ILE A 4 6.10 -2.40 -9.00
C ILE A 4 5.04 -3.44 -9.32
N PHE A 5 5.21 -4.21 -10.41
CA PHE A 5 4.26 -5.28 -10.77
C PHE A 5 4.33 -6.43 -9.77
N THR A 6 5.54 -6.79 -9.33
CA THR A 6 5.73 -7.78 -8.26
C THR A 6 5.08 -7.30 -6.95
N ALA A 7 5.24 -6.02 -6.60
CA ALA A 7 4.63 -5.43 -5.42
C ALA A 7 3.09 -5.43 -5.49
N LEU A 8 2.48 -5.25 -6.66
CA LEU A 8 1.02 -5.25 -6.81
C LEU A 8 0.39 -6.63 -7.01
N ALA A 9 1.18 -7.66 -7.32
CA ALA A 9 0.66 -9.00 -7.63
C ALA A 9 -0.09 -9.68 -6.45
N ASP A 10 0.18 -9.28 -5.21
CA ASP A 10 -0.43 -9.83 -4.00
C ASP A 10 -1.67 -9.04 -3.58
N SER A 11 -2.76 -9.75 -3.27
CA SER A 11 -4.03 -9.13 -2.87
C SER A 11 -3.97 -8.41 -1.53
N THR A 12 -3.16 -8.88 -0.57
CA THR A 12 -2.98 -8.22 0.72
C THR A 12 -2.23 -6.91 0.55
N ARG A 13 -1.23 -6.87 -0.34
CA ARG A 13 -0.53 -5.62 -0.67
C ARG A 13 -1.45 -4.60 -1.34
N ARG A 14 -2.33 -5.02 -2.24
CA ARG A 14 -3.36 -4.15 -2.82
C ARG A 14 -4.35 -3.66 -1.77
N ALA A 15 -4.84 -4.53 -0.89
CA ALA A 15 -5.73 -4.14 0.21
C ALA A 15 -5.07 -3.13 1.17
N LEU A 16 -3.78 -3.27 1.48
CA LEU A 16 -3.04 -2.28 2.26
C LEU A 16 -3.00 -0.91 1.58
N LEU A 17 -2.82 -0.87 0.26
CA LEU A 17 -2.85 0.36 -0.52
C LEU A 17 -4.26 0.95 -0.57
N ASP A 18 -5.29 0.12 -0.73
CA ASP A 18 -6.69 0.56 -0.68
C ASP A 18 -7.03 1.21 0.66
N GLU A 19 -6.56 0.61 1.77
CA GLU A 19 -6.77 1.16 3.11
C GLU A 19 -6.03 2.49 3.34
N LEU A 20 -4.82 2.63 2.80
CA LEU A 20 -4.06 3.88 2.84
C LEU A 20 -4.62 4.94 1.89
N ALA A 21 -5.23 4.54 0.77
CA ALA A 21 -5.93 5.45 -0.13
C ALA A 21 -7.24 5.97 0.49
N ASP A 22 -7.99 5.12 1.19
CA ASP A 22 -9.20 5.51 1.92
C ASP A 22 -8.88 6.38 3.14
N ARG A 23 -7.83 6.03 3.90
CA ARG A 23 -7.32 6.83 5.01
C ARG A 23 -5.81 6.75 5.07
N ASP A 24 -5.15 7.84 4.73
CA ASP A 24 -3.69 7.90 4.76
C ASP A 24 -3.14 8.07 6.19
N GLY A 25 -1.85 7.79 6.39
CA GLY A 25 -1.16 8.05 7.66
C GLY A 25 -1.64 7.14 8.79
N GLN A 26 -1.53 5.83 8.59
CA GLN A 26 -2.00 4.83 9.56
C GLN A 26 -0.85 4.05 10.20
N THR A 27 -1.02 3.71 11.47
CA THR A 27 -0.10 2.81 12.17
C THR A 27 -0.29 1.36 11.71
N LEU A 28 0.71 0.51 11.95
CA LEU A 28 0.60 -0.93 11.69
C LEU A 28 -0.62 -1.56 12.39
N PHE A 29 -0.92 -1.11 13.61
CA PHE A 29 -2.06 -1.61 14.36
C PHE A 29 -3.39 -1.24 13.68
N GLU A 30 -3.55 0.00 13.24
CA GLU A 30 -4.74 0.44 12.52
C GLU A 30 -4.92 -0.30 11.20
N LEU A 31 -3.84 -0.48 10.43
CA LEU A 31 -3.87 -1.25 9.18
C LEU A 31 -4.31 -2.70 9.43
N CYS A 32 -3.73 -3.39 10.41
CA CYS A 32 -4.16 -4.74 10.77
C CYS A 32 -5.64 -4.81 11.16
N ALA A 33 -6.12 -3.85 11.97
CA ALA A 33 -7.52 -3.81 12.38
C ALA A 33 -8.47 -3.61 11.18
N ARG A 34 -8.09 -2.73 10.24
CA ARG A 34 -8.90 -2.42 9.07
C ARG A 34 -8.94 -3.57 8.07
N LEU A 35 -7.80 -4.21 7.80
CA LEU A 35 -7.73 -5.42 6.97
C LEU A 35 -8.67 -6.53 7.45
N VAL A 36 -8.76 -6.75 8.76
CA VAL A 36 -9.73 -7.71 9.32
C VAL A 36 -11.16 -7.21 9.09
N SER A 37 -11.45 -5.95 9.40
CA SER A 37 -12.83 -5.43 9.38
C SER A 37 -13.42 -5.20 7.97
N LYS A 38 -12.60 -4.83 6.99
CA LYS A 38 -13.04 -4.40 5.65
C LYS A 38 -12.74 -5.42 4.56
N HIS A 39 -11.72 -6.25 4.75
CA HIS A 39 -11.25 -7.19 3.73
C HIS A 39 -11.28 -8.66 4.17
N ASP A 40 -11.69 -8.97 5.42
CA ASP A 40 -11.65 -10.31 6.02
C ASP A 40 -10.23 -10.95 6.00
N ILE A 41 -9.20 -10.10 6.03
CA ILE A 41 -7.79 -10.54 6.01
C ILE A 41 -7.27 -10.59 7.44
N SER A 42 -7.23 -11.79 8.01
CA SER A 42 -6.62 -12.06 9.32
C SER A 42 -5.20 -12.61 9.17
N SER A 43 -4.24 -11.71 8.94
CA SER A 43 -2.80 -12.02 8.85
C SER A 43 -2.04 -11.61 10.11
N SER A 44 -0.91 -12.28 10.37
CA SER A 44 -0.05 -11.90 11.49
C SER A 44 0.58 -10.51 11.26
N ARG A 45 0.87 -9.78 12.34
CA ARG A 45 1.56 -8.47 12.24
C ARG A 45 2.90 -8.58 11.52
N GLN A 46 3.60 -9.70 11.68
CA GLN A 46 4.86 -9.96 11.00
C GLN A 46 4.65 -10.09 9.49
N ALA A 47 3.62 -10.82 9.04
CA ALA A 47 3.27 -10.91 7.63
C ALA A 47 2.92 -9.52 7.05
N ILE A 48 2.07 -8.75 7.75
CA ILE A 48 1.73 -7.39 7.31
C ILE A 48 2.97 -6.48 7.25
N THR A 49 3.90 -6.61 8.19
CA THR A 49 5.16 -5.85 8.17
C THR A 49 6.01 -6.23 6.96
N GLN A 50 6.07 -7.51 6.57
CA GLN A 50 6.76 -7.94 5.35
C GLN A 50 6.10 -7.38 4.10
N HIS A 51 4.76 -7.40 4.01
CA HIS A 51 4.03 -6.79 2.90
C HIS A 51 4.31 -5.29 2.78
N LEU A 52 4.31 -4.56 3.91
CA LEU A 52 4.65 -3.13 3.93
C LEU A 52 6.11 -2.89 3.51
N GLY A 53 7.05 -3.74 3.90
CA GLY A 53 8.44 -3.65 3.45
C GLY A 53 8.57 -3.81 1.93
N VAL A 54 7.85 -4.76 1.34
CA VAL A 54 7.81 -4.94 -0.13
C VAL A 54 7.22 -3.71 -0.82
N LEU A 55 6.17 -3.11 -0.27
CA LEU A 55 5.58 -1.88 -0.80
C LEU A 55 6.52 -0.67 -0.65
N GLU A 56 7.26 -0.58 0.46
CA GLU A 56 8.26 0.47 0.71
C GLU A 56 9.45 0.35 -0.25
N GLU A 57 9.92 -0.87 -0.53
CA GLU A 57 10.96 -1.12 -1.53
C GLU A 57 10.54 -0.75 -2.97
N ALA A 58 9.25 -0.88 -3.29
CA ALA A 58 8.68 -0.49 -4.57
C ALA A 58 8.32 1.00 -4.64
N GLY A 59 8.50 1.76 -3.54
CA GLY A 59 8.15 3.17 -3.43
C GLY A 59 6.64 3.44 -3.37
N LEU A 60 5.83 2.41 -3.13
CA LEU A 60 4.37 2.52 -3.04
C LEU A 60 3.89 2.92 -1.63
N VAL A 61 4.75 2.77 -0.63
CA VAL A 61 4.49 3.19 0.75
C VAL A 61 5.72 3.92 1.31
N HIS A 62 5.50 5.04 1.98
CA HIS A 62 6.52 5.71 2.79
C HIS A 62 6.16 5.67 4.27
N THR A 63 7.17 5.79 5.12
CA THR A 63 6.95 5.73 6.56
C THR A 63 7.49 6.94 7.30
N ARG A 64 6.71 7.42 8.27
CA ARG A 64 7.06 8.59 9.09
C ARG A 64 6.93 8.23 10.57
N ARG A 65 7.94 8.58 11.36
CA ARG A 65 7.88 8.43 12.82
C ARG A 65 7.40 9.72 13.46
N GLN A 66 6.45 9.60 14.38
CA GLN A 66 5.99 10.70 15.23
C GLN A 66 5.85 10.18 16.67
N GLY A 67 6.77 10.59 17.52
CA GLY A 67 6.92 10.03 18.86
C GLY A 67 7.18 8.52 18.82
N ARG A 68 6.35 7.76 19.54
CA ARG A 68 6.45 6.28 19.60
C ARG A 68 5.81 5.55 18.41
N TYR A 69 5.13 6.28 17.51
CA TYR A 69 4.34 5.69 16.43
C TYR A 69 5.09 5.76 15.09
N LYS A 70 4.95 4.69 14.29
CA LYS A 70 5.35 4.64 12.88
C LYS A 70 4.07 4.65 12.04
N PHE A 71 3.91 5.70 11.26
CA PHE A 71 2.81 5.89 10.32
C PHE A 71 3.25 5.48 8.92
N HIS A 72 2.34 4.89 8.16
CA HIS A 72 2.53 4.44 6.80
C HIS A 72 1.65 5.30 5.90
N HIS A 73 2.20 5.70 4.77
CA HIS A 73 1.55 6.57 3.80
C HIS A 73 1.64 5.96 2.41
N ALA A 74 0.57 5.98 1.64
CA ALA A 74 0.62 5.52 0.25
C ALA A 74 1.29 6.57 -0.66
N ASP A 75 2.06 6.09 -1.64
CA ASP A 75 2.58 6.91 -2.74
C ASP A 75 2.30 6.22 -4.07
N PHE A 76 1.36 6.78 -4.82
CA PHE A 76 0.98 6.26 -6.13
C PHE A 76 1.76 6.92 -7.28
N THR A 77 2.70 7.82 -6.99
CA THR A 77 3.55 8.46 -7.99
C THR A 77 4.28 7.45 -8.88
N PRO A 78 4.84 6.34 -8.36
CA PRO A 78 5.48 5.32 -9.21
C PRO A 78 4.56 4.71 -10.27
N LEU A 79 3.23 4.68 -10.04
CA LEU A 79 2.27 4.15 -11.00
C LEU A 79 2.11 5.04 -12.23
N ARG A 80 2.42 6.33 -12.14
CA ARG A 80 2.36 7.25 -13.29
C ARG A 80 3.25 6.76 -14.44
N ALA A 81 4.41 6.19 -14.13
CA ALA A 81 5.30 5.64 -15.15
C ALA A 81 4.67 4.47 -15.92
N VAL A 82 3.83 3.66 -15.25
CA VAL A 82 3.06 2.58 -15.89
C VAL A 82 2.01 3.16 -16.83
N SER A 83 1.27 4.18 -16.39
CA SER A 83 0.26 4.86 -17.21
C SER A 83 0.85 5.57 -18.43
N VAL A 84 2.05 6.15 -18.31
CA VAL A 84 2.75 6.76 -19.46
C VAL A 84 3.19 5.70 -20.47
N ARG A 85 3.62 4.53 -19.99
CA ARG A 85 4.06 3.43 -20.85
C ARG A 85 2.89 2.76 -21.58
N TRP A 86 1.75 2.59 -20.90
CA TRP A 86 0.50 2.08 -21.45
C TRP A 86 -0.64 3.06 -21.14
N PRO A 87 -0.88 4.06 -22.01
CA PRO A 87 -1.91 5.04 -21.78
C PRO A 87 -3.30 4.38 -21.82
N ILE A 88 -4.10 4.67 -20.80
CA ILE A 88 -5.51 4.27 -20.74
C ILE A 88 -6.31 5.37 -21.44
N PRO A 89 -7.01 5.09 -22.55
CA PRO A 89 -7.86 6.07 -23.22
C PRO A 89 -8.82 6.70 -22.21
N GLN A 90 -8.84 8.02 -22.11
CA GLN A 90 -9.83 8.72 -21.31
C GLN A 90 -11.12 8.74 -22.14
N GLU A 91 -12.17 8.08 -21.66
CA GLU A 91 -13.51 8.30 -22.21
C GLU A 91 -13.98 9.66 -21.68
N ASP A 92 -13.96 10.68 -22.54
CA ASP A 92 -14.55 11.98 -22.23
C ASP A 92 -16.04 11.76 -21.88
N THR A 93 -16.40 11.96 -20.61
CA THR A 93 -17.80 11.97 -20.13
C THR A 93 -18.35 13.39 -20.15
#